data_AF-A0A944X9X6-F1
#
_entry.id   AF-A0A944X9X6-F1
#
_cell.length_a   1.000
_cell.length_b   1.000
_cell.length_c   1.000
_cell.angle_alpha   90.00
_cell.angle_beta   90.00
_cell.angle_gamma   90.00
#
_symmetry.space_group_name_H-M   'P 1'
#
loop_
_entity.id
_entity.type
_entity.pdbx_description
1 polymer ?
#
loop_
_entity_poly.entity_id
_entity_poly.type
_entity_poly.pdbx_seq_one_letter_code
_entity_poly.pdbx_strand_id
1 'polypeptide(L)'
;MNVIVLVSDTFRYDYLGCNGNDWIGTQALDQFAQRAVSFDRHYLSSFPTIPNRTDLFTGRYSFPFHGWKPLEPGLPVMSTVFKDAGYTTQLICDTPHLMKGTHHFDRGFDGAHWIRGQEGDKPLLKGNLPPSVVIPNDKTRVDPHMRDTRFGNLATLHRWTNRDWAWEEDRFCVKTAQSTSRWLEENHDAGPFLLWVDFFDAHEPWDPPEHLVTRYDSDKAYDGPPMIHPNYGPATAYTKRELANLKAHYAGEIYLVNKWIGTVLQKIEELNLFDDTIVVFTSDHGMFVGEHNRTGKSNIHDGDERIWPLYGELSHIPLMMSVPGVKGGKRTGELTQSVDLLPTLLALTGTKTGGLDPHGHSLVPLMGQSASGSAKGWPRKYAFSSTFLRNGGPTVTDKRWTYLAYGEKGGKPELYDLKADPQQKKNIIRQEPKVAARMHRALTAFLKDVGTPEENYELIGPVGGPDYT
;
A
#
# COMPACT_ATOMS: atom_id res chain seq x y z
N MET A 1 11.68 -12.16 21.48
CA MET A 1 11.29 -11.08 20.56
C MET A 1 10.28 -11.54 19.52
N ASN A 2 9.10 -10.95 19.59
CA ASN A 2 7.99 -11.17 18.68
C ASN A 2 8.01 -10.16 17.51
N VAL A 3 7.22 -10.43 16.48
CA VAL A 3 7.04 -9.54 15.33
C VAL A 3 5.55 -9.40 15.04
N ILE A 4 5.07 -8.17 14.98
CA ILE A 4 3.73 -7.79 14.52
C ILE A 4 3.88 -6.86 13.33
N VAL A 5 3.32 -7.24 12.18
CA VAL A 5 3.27 -6.42 10.98
C VAL A 5 1.82 -6.07 10.69
N LEU A 6 1.50 -4.78 10.73
CA LEU A 6 0.20 -4.21 10.38
C LEU A 6 0.31 -3.55 9.01
N VAL A 7 -0.43 -4.05 8.02
CA VAL A 7 -0.51 -3.46 6.69
C VAL A 7 -1.93 -2.99 6.44
N SER A 8 -2.09 -1.74 5.99
CA SER A 8 -3.37 -1.23 5.50
C SER A 8 -3.26 -0.95 4.02
N ASP A 9 -4.09 -1.62 3.22
CA ASP A 9 -4.07 -1.46 1.77
C ASP A 9 -4.53 -0.06 1.38
N THR A 10 -3.85 0.53 0.40
CA THR A 10 -4.23 1.82 -0.18
C THR A 10 -4.24 3.00 0.82
N PHE A 11 -3.43 2.94 1.89
CA PHE A 11 -3.32 3.99 2.89
C PHE A 11 -2.24 5.01 2.50
N ARG A 12 -2.65 6.25 2.20
CA ARG A 12 -1.75 7.32 1.77
C ARG A 12 -0.84 7.88 2.86
N TYR A 13 0.43 8.11 2.53
CA TYR A 13 1.41 8.75 3.42
C TYR A 13 0.96 10.14 3.89
N ASP A 14 0.44 10.96 2.98
CA ASP A 14 0.02 12.35 3.21
C ASP A 14 -1.37 12.47 3.84
N TYR A 15 -1.98 11.34 4.20
CA TYR A 15 -3.26 11.27 4.90
C TYR A 15 -3.09 11.03 6.41
N LEU A 16 -1.84 10.99 6.89
CA LEU A 16 -1.49 10.95 8.31
C LEU A 16 -1.21 12.34 8.89
N GLY A 17 -1.73 12.60 10.07
CA GLY A 17 -1.51 13.83 10.84
C GLY A 17 -0.06 14.04 11.21
N CYS A 18 0.64 12.98 11.60
CA CYS A 18 2.08 13.00 11.86
C CYS A 18 2.93 13.28 10.60
N ASN A 19 2.31 13.31 9.41
CA ASN A 19 2.93 13.67 8.14
C ASN A 19 2.39 15.00 7.57
N GLY A 20 1.62 15.75 8.35
CA GLY A 20 1.15 17.10 8.01
C GLY A 20 -0.30 17.18 7.52
N ASN A 21 -1.07 16.09 7.58
CA ASN A 21 -2.51 16.15 7.34
C ASN A 21 -3.24 16.79 8.53
N ASP A 22 -3.98 17.88 8.31
CA ASP A 22 -4.65 18.61 9.40
C ASP A 22 -6.17 18.42 9.43
N TRP A 23 -6.71 17.61 8.53
CA TRP A 23 -8.16 17.50 8.32
C TRP A 23 -8.73 16.09 8.55
N ILE A 24 -7.92 15.03 8.48
CA ILE A 24 -8.32 13.65 8.84
C ILE A 24 -7.86 13.33 10.25
N GLY A 25 -8.72 12.72 11.07
CA GLY A 25 -8.34 12.28 12.42
C GLY A 25 -7.55 10.98 12.42
N THR A 26 -6.21 11.05 12.49
CA THR A 26 -5.33 9.85 12.54
C THR A 26 -4.61 9.67 13.88
N GLN A 27 -5.27 10.00 15.00
CA GLN A 27 -4.61 10.13 16.31
C GLN A 27 -3.84 8.88 16.76
N ALA A 28 -4.37 7.68 16.50
CA ALA A 28 -3.73 6.43 16.90
C ALA A 28 -2.37 6.22 16.23
N LEU A 29 -2.29 6.39 14.91
CA LEU A 29 -1.04 6.30 14.16
C LEU A 29 -0.11 7.49 14.45
N ASP A 30 -0.65 8.67 14.75
CA ASP A 30 0.14 9.84 15.16
C ASP A 30 0.82 9.61 16.52
N GLN A 31 0.12 8.97 17.46
CA GLN A 31 0.67 8.55 18.74
C GLN A 31 1.69 7.42 18.57
N PHE A 32 1.40 6.45 17.70
CA PHE A 32 2.34 5.38 17.39
C PHE A 32 3.67 5.91 16.84
N ALA A 33 3.64 6.97 16.02
CA ALA A 33 4.84 7.64 15.54
C ALA A 33 5.77 8.14 16.67
N GLN A 34 5.23 8.46 17.85
CA GLN A 34 6.03 8.86 19.03
C GLN A 34 6.74 7.68 19.69
N ARG A 35 6.25 6.45 19.51
CA ARG A 35 6.87 5.21 19.98
C ARG A 35 7.79 4.59 18.91
N ALA A 36 7.56 4.91 17.64
CA ALA A 36 8.24 4.33 16.49
C ALA A 36 9.36 5.21 15.91
N VAL A 37 10.12 4.63 15.00
CA VAL A 37 10.91 5.36 13.98
C VAL A 37 10.03 5.52 12.74
N SER A 38 9.80 6.75 12.30
CA SER A 38 9.08 7.06 11.05
C SER A 38 10.06 7.22 9.88
N PHE A 39 9.71 6.66 8.73
CA PHE A 39 10.52 6.72 7.51
C PHE A 39 9.87 7.66 6.50
N ASP A 40 10.35 8.90 6.44
CA ASP A 40 9.71 10.02 5.72
C ASP A 40 9.76 9.88 4.20
N ARG A 41 10.62 8.99 3.70
CA ARG A 41 10.85 8.72 2.27
C ARG A 41 10.79 7.23 1.99
N HIS A 42 9.76 6.58 2.50
CA HIS A 42 9.44 5.19 2.18
C HIS A 42 8.58 5.13 0.91
N TYR A 43 9.03 4.38 -0.08
CA TYR A 43 8.33 4.22 -1.36
C TYR A 43 8.00 2.76 -1.60
N LEU A 44 6.86 2.48 -2.21
CA LEU A 44 6.55 1.13 -2.66
C LEU A 44 7.60 0.66 -3.66
N SER A 45 7.82 -0.65 -3.72
CA SER A 45 8.67 -1.27 -4.73
C SER A 45 7.84 -1.66 -5.96
N SER A 46 7.01 -2.68 -5.85
CA SER A 46 6.18 -3.17 -6.95
C SER A 46 4.71 -2.83 -6.67
N PHE A 47 4.02 -2.36 -7.70
CA PHE A 47 2.61 -1.99 -7.65
C PHE A 47 1.79 -3.00 -8.48
N PRO A 48 0.56 -3.37 -8.06
CA PRO A 48 -0.20 -2.92 -6.88
C PRO A 48 -0.10 -3.95 -5.74
N THR A 49 -1.21 -4.21 -5.04
CA THR A 49 -1.36 -5.09 -3.86
C THR A 49 -0.50 -6.36 -3.88
N ILE A 50 -0.73 -7.28 -4.84
CA ILE A 50 -0.06 -8.60 -4.87
C ILE A 50 1.45 -8.52 -5.18
N PRO A 51 1.90 -7.74 -6.19
CA PRO A 51 3.32 -7.46 -6.35
C PRO A 51 3.96 -6.87 -5.09
N ASN A 52 3.32 -5.88 -4.45
CA ASN A 52 3.84 -5.31 -3.21
C ASN A 52 3.95 -6.33 -2.07
N ARG A 53 2.91 -7.16 -1.87
CA ARG A 53 2.97 -8.20 -0.83
C ARG A 53 4.04 -9.24 -1.14
N THR A 54 4.25 -9.58 -2.42
CA THR A 54 5.39 -10.41 -2.84
C THR A 54 6.72 -9.78 -2.41
N ASP A 55 6.87 -8.47 -2.61
CA ASP A 55 8.08 -7.75 -2.21
C ASP A 55 8.30 -7.78 -0.70
N LEU A 56 7.25 -7.56 0.09
CA LEU A 56 7.32 -7.61 1.56
C LEU A 56 7.68 -9.02 2.05
N PHE A 57 7.09 -10.06 1.46
CA PHE A 57 7.27 -11.46 1.87
C PHE A 57 8.61 -12.06 1.42
N THR A 58 9.21 -11.56 0.35
CA THR A 58 10.45 -12.12 -0.23
C THR A 58 11.66 -11.21 -0.07
N GLY A 59 11.45 -9.92 0.22
CA GLY A 59 12.49 -8.91 0.17
C GLY A 59 13.03 -8.66 -1.24
N ARG A 60 12.32 -9.07 -2.29
CA ARG A 60 12.74 -8.98 -3.69
C ARG A 60 11.73 -8.21 -4.51
N TYR A 61 12.20 -7.30 -5.37
CA TYR A 61 11.36 -6.65 -6.37
C TYR A 61 10.67 -7.67 -7.27
N SER A 62 9.36 -7.53 -7.48
CA SER A 62 8.58 -8.34 -8.41
C SER A 62 8.34 -7.64 -9.75
N PHE A 63 8.16 -6.30 -9.75
CA PHE A 63 7.83 -5.53 -10.95
C PHE A 63 8.77 -5.69 -12.16
N PRO A 64 10.08 -5.99 -12.00
CA PRO A 64 10.93 -6.23 -13.17
C PRO A 64 10.64 -7.58 -13.86
N PHE A 65 10.13 -8.55 -13.10
CA PHE A 65 10.02 -9.94 -13.52
C PHE A 65 8.59 -10.35 -13.87
N HIS A 66 7.60 -9.84 -13.14
CA HIS A 66 6.20 -10.21 -13.33
C HIS A 66 5.24 -9.17 -12.73
N GLY A 67 3.98 -9.26 -13.18
CA GLY A 67 2.87 -8.51 -12.58
C GLY A 67 2.12 -9.31 -11.53
N TRP A 68 0.80 -9.24 -11.60
CA TRP A 68 -0.12 -9.91 -10.69
C TRP A 68 -0.08 -11.42 -10.87
N LYS A 69 0.50 -12.16 -9.93
CA LYS A 69 0.52 -13.62 -9.91
C LYS A 69 0.60 -14.17 -8.48
N PRO A 70 0.26 -15.45 -8.25
CA PRO A 70 0.53 -16.14 -6.99
C PRO A 70 1.99 -16.11 -6.55
N LEU A 71 2.23 -16.32 -5.25
CA LEU A 71 3.56 -16.61 -4.75
C LEU A 71 4.11 -17.85 -5.45
N GLU A 72 5.35 -17.76 -5.92
CA GLU A 72 6.00 -18.84 -6.66
C GLU A 72 6.09 -20.10 -5.79
N PRO A 73 5.57 -21.25 -6.26
CA PRO A 73 5.64 -22.51 -5.52
C PRO A 73 7.08 -22.87 -5.15
N GLY A 74 7.31 -23.26 -3.91
CA GLY A 74 8.62 -23.74 -3.45
C GLY A 74 9.65 -22.65 -3.12
N LEU A 75 9.41 -21.38 -3.44
CA LEU A 75 10.26 -20.30 -2.92
C LEU A 75 9.98 -20.08 -1.42
N PRO A 76 11.02 -20.01 -0.57
CA PRO A 76 10.84 -19.53 0.80
C PRO A 76 10.22 -18.13 0.79
N VAL A 77 9.49 -17.81 1.85
CA VAL A 77 8.88 -16.50 2.11
C VAL A 77 9.00 -16.20 3.59
N MET A 78 8.74 -14.96 4.00
CA MET A 78 8.86 -14.50 5.38
C MET A 78 8.25 -15.50 6.38
N SER A 79 6.99 -15.90 6.16
CA SER A 79 6.28 -16.84 7.03
C SER A 79 7.00 -18.20 7.16
N THR A 80 7.47 -18.80 6.06
CA THR A 80 8.23 -20.07 6.13
C THR A 80 9.55 -19.88 6.88
N VAL A 81 10.26 -18.77 6.63
CA VAL A 81 11.55 -18.50 7.28
C VAL A 81 11.40 -18.31 8.80
N PHE A 82 10.37 -17.60 9.23
CA PHE A 82 10.08 -17.42 10.66
C PHE A 82 9.60 -18.72 11.32
N LYS A 83 8.73 -19.48 10.63
CA LYS A 83 8.28 -20.80 11.11
C LYS A 83 9.45 -21.77 11.29
N ASP A 84 10.33 -21.87 10.31
CA ASP A 84 11.53 -22.72 10.37
C ASP A 84 12.51 -22.27 11.48
N ALA A 85 12.44 -21.00 11.88
CA ALA A 85 13.18 -20.45 13.02
C ALA A 85 12.49 -20.66 14.38
N GLY A 86 11.37 -21.39 14.40
CA GLY A 86 10.64 -21.75 15.62
C GLY A 86 9.61 -20.73 16.08
N TYR A 87 9.20 -19.79 15.22
CA TYR A 87 8.13 -18.85 15.56
C TYR A 87 6.77 -19.51 15.39
N THR A 88 5.84 -19.22 16.30
CA THR A 88 4.41 -19.37 15.98
C THR A 88 4.02 -18.32 14.96
N THR A 89 3.45 -18.74 13.84
CA THR A 89 3.18 -17.85 12.71
C THR A 89 1.68 -17.75 12.42
N GLN A 90 1.13 -16.54 12.47
CA GLN A 90 -0.30 -16.29 12.22
C GLN A 90 -0.51 -15.20 11.16
N LEU A 91 -1.40 -15.49 10.20
CA LEU A 91 -1.99 -14.50 9.29
C LEU A 91 -3.42 -14.17 9.74
N ILE A 92 -3.75 -12.89 9.84
CA ILE A 92 -5.12 -12.38 10.01
C ILE A 92 -5.35 -11.36 8.90
N CYS A 93 -6.36 -11.55 8.06
CA CYS A 93 -6.59 -10.63 6.94
C CYS A 93 -8.05 -10.53 6.54
N ASP A 94 -8.46 -9.36 6.03
CA ASP A 94 -9.66 -9.18 5.22
C ASP A 94 -9.34 -8.97 3.73
N THR A 95 -8.06 -8.85 3.36
CA THR A 95 -7.58 -8.70 1.98
C THR A 95 -7.86 -9.95 1.13
N PRO A 96 -8.84 -9.90 0.20
CA PRO A 96 -9.28 -11.10 -0.52
C PRO A 96 -8.22 -11.65 -1.46
N HIS A 97 -7.35 -10.80 -1.99
CA HIS A 97 -6.36 -11.19 -2.99
C HIS A 97 -5.25 -12.10 -2.45
N LEU A 98 -4.99 -12.08 -1.12
CA LEU A 98 -4.02 -12.99 -0.50
C LEU A 98 -4.47 -14.45 -0.57
N MET A 99 -5.78 -14.65 -0.47
CA MET A 99 -6.40 -15.96 -0.26
C MET A 99 -7.12 -16.49 -1.50
N LYS A 100 -7.83 -15.63 -2.25
CA LYS A 100 -8.65 -16.01 -3.39
C LYS A 100 -7.76 -16.41 -4.58
N GLY A 101 -8.20 -17.39 -5.38
CA GLY A 101 -7.54 -17.72 -6.64
C GLY A 101 -6.13 -18.29 -6.49
N THR A 102 -5.88 -19.03 -5.39
CA THR A 102 -4.62 -19.75 -5.15
C THR A 102 -3.38 -18.84 -5.20
N HIS A 103 -3.44 -17.65 -4.59
CA HIS A 103 -2.27 -16.77 -4.49
C HIS A 103 -1.26 -17.21 -3.42
N HIS A 104 -1.68 -18.07 -2.50
CA HIS A 104 -0.84 -18.80 -1.54
C HIS A 104 -0.09 -17.94 -0.51
N PHE A 105 -0.58 -16.75 -0.16
CA PHE A 105 0.03 -15.90 0.87
C PHE A 105 -0.17 -16.44 2.30
N ASP A 106 -1.06 -17.41 2.48
CA ASP A 106 -1.20 -18.23 3.70
C ASP A 106 -0.05 -19.24 3.87
N ARG A 107 0.72 -19.51 2.80
CA ARG A 107 1.82 -20.47 2.83
C ARG A 107 2.83 -20.11 3.93
N GLY A 108 3.20 -21.11 4.71
CA GLY A 108 4.23 -20.98 5.75
C GLY A 108 3.71 -20.50 7.09
N PHE A 109 2.49 -19.99 7.18
CA PHE A 109 1.87 -19.71 8.47
C PHE A 109 1.39 -21.02 9.15
N ASP A 110 1.36 -21.04 10.48
CA ASP A 110 0.73 -22.11 11.28
C ASP A 110 -0.79 -21.96 11.29
N GLY A 111 -1.26 -20.71 11.30
CA GLY A 111 -2.67 -20.37 11.21
C GLY A 111 -2.93 -19.22 10.24
N ALA A 112 -4.05 -19.28 9.53
CA ALA A 112 -4.54 -18.20 8.69
C ALA A 112 -6.04 -17.97 8.96
N HIS A 113 -6.39 -16.74 9.36
CA HIS A 113 -7.76 -16.32 9.59
C HIS A 113 -8.15 -15.26 8.53
N TRP A 114 -9.04 -15.64 7.63
CA TRP A 114 -9.53 -14.77 6.56
C TRP A 114 -10.95 -14.29 6.83
N ILE A 115 -11.09 -13.00 7.09
CA ILE A 115 -12.37 -12.30 7.16
C ILE A 115 -12.88 -12.10 5.72
N ARG A 116 -13.96 -12.80 5.37
CA ARG A 116 -14.51 -12.85 4.01
C ARG A 116 -15.49 -11.72 3.71
N GLY A 117 -15.60 -11.31 2.45
CA GLY A 117 -16.65 -10.40 1.96
C GLY A 117 -16.20 -9.06 1.35
N GLN A 118 -14.90 -8.74 1.44
CA GLN A 118 -14.32 -7.54 0.83
C GLN A 118 -14.39 -7.56 -0.71
N GLU A 119 -14.42 -6.37 -1.32
CA GLU A 119 -14.36 -6.16 -2.77
C GLU A 119 -15.42 -7.01 -3.54
N GLY A 120 -14.96 -7.98 -4.35
CA GLY A 120 -15.79 -8.92 -5.11
C GLY A 120 -15.83 -10.33 -4.51
N ASP A 121 -15.40 -10.52 -3.26
CA ASP A 121 -15.55 -11.79 -2.56
C ASP A 121 -17.02 -12.05 -2.19
N LYS A 122 -17.47 -13.29 -2.37
CA LYS A 122 -18.86 -13.71 -2.19
C LYS A 122 -18.91 -14.87 -1.17
N PRO A 123 -18.71 -14.61 0.14
CA PRO A 123 -18.68 -15.67 1.15
C PRO A 123 -19.98 -16.46 1.22
N LEU A 124 -21.11 -15.76 1.12
CA LEU A 124 -22.43 -16.34 1.20
C LEU A 124 -23.37 -15.60 0.23
N LEU A 125 -23.98 -16.34 -0.70
CA LEU A 125 -24.85 -15.76 -1.72
C LEU A 125 -26.21 -15.38 -1.16
N LYS A 126 -26.70 -14.18 -1.51
CA LYS A 126 -28.02 -13.64 -1.11
C LYS A 126 -29.01 -13.57 -2.28
N GLY A 127 -29.16 -14.69 -3.00
CA GLY A 127 -29.79 -14.76 -4.32
C GLY A 127 -31.25 -14.32 -4.42
N ASN A 128 -32.02 -14.37 -3.33
CA ASN A 128 -33.44 -13.99 -3.32
C ASN A 128 -33.68 -12.48 -3.23
N LEU A 129 -32.63 -11.67 -3.08
CA LEU A 129 -32.73 -10.22 -2.99
C LEU A 129 -31.97 -9.61 -4.18
N PRO A 130 -32.64 -9.02 -5.18
CA PRO A 130 -31.95 -8.45 -6.32
C PRO A 130 -31.02 -7.30 -5.90
N PRO A 131 -29.89 -7.10 -6.60
CA PRO A 131 -29.03 -5.93 -6.40
C PRO A 131 -29.71 -4.65 -6.86
N SER A 132 -29.54 -3.59 -6.06
CA SER A 132 -29.88 -2.22 -6.41
C SER A 132 -28.60 -1.46 -6.73
N VAL A 133 -28.55 -0.81 -7.89
CA VAL A 133 -27.39 -0.03 -8.32
C VAL A 133 -27.08 1.05 -7.28
N VAL A 134 -25.86 1.03 -6.75
CA VAL A 134 -25.42 1.96 -5.69
C VAL A 134 -24.84 3.25 -6.27
N ILE A 135 -24.06 3.12 -7.33
CA ILE A 135 -23.45 4.24 -8.07
C ILE A 135 -23.69 4.08 -9.57
N PRO A 136 -23.84 5.19 -10.32
CA PRO A 136 -23.94 5.14 -11.77
C PRO A 136 -22.70 4.50 -12.41
N ASN A 137 -22.89 3.71 -13.47
CA ASN A 137 -21.80 2.94 -14.10
C ASN A 137 -20.72 3.81 -14.76
N ASP A 138 -21.04 5.05 -15.14
CA ASP A 138 -20.09 6.04 -15.67
C ASP A 138 -19.25 6.73 -14.57
N LYS A 139 -19.64 6.54 -13.30
CA LYS A 139 -18.97 7.10 -12.11
C LYS A 139 -18.10 6.07 -11.39
N THR A 140 -17.85 4.91 -12.00
CA THR A 140 -17.08 3.81 -11.41
C THR A 140 -16.25 3.08 -12.46
N ARG A 141 -15.34 2.20 -12.02
CA ARG A 141 -14.45 1.48 -12.92
C ARG A 141 -15.27 0.50 -13.76
N VAL A 142 -15.12 0.60 -15.09
CA VAL A 142 -15.87 -0.17 -16.08
C VAL A 142 -15.14 -1.46 -16.49
N ASP A 143 -14.48 -2.14 -15.55
CA ASP A 143 -13.71 -3.34 -15.86
C ASP A 143 -14.62 -4.51 -16.30
N PRO A 144 -14.37 -5.16 -17.45
CA PRO A 144 -15.14 -6.31 -17.92
C PRO A 144 -15.18 -7.50 -16.94
N HIS A 145 -14.13 -7.74 -16.15
CA HIS A 145 -14.10 -8.80 -15.14
C HIS A 145 -14.99 -8.47 -13.92
N MET A 146 -15.31 -7.19 -13.74
CA MET A 146 -16.17 -6.68 -12.67
C MET A 146 -17.60 -6.40 -13.15
N ARG A 147 -17.88 -6.55 -14.45
CA ARG A 147 -19.22 -6.60 -15.04
C ARG A 147 -19.79 -8.01 -14.93
N ASP A 148 -20.12 -8.42 -13.71
CA ASP A 148 -21.20 -9.40 -13.62
C ASP A 148 -22.48 -8.64 -14.01
N THR A 149 -23.01 -8.90 -15.21
CA THR A 149 -24.24 -8.25 -15.71
C THR A 149 -25.43 -8.42 -14.75
N ARG A 150 -25.33 -9.37 -13.80
CA ARG A 150 -26.26 -9.54 -12.69
C ARG A 150 -26.19 -8.43 -11.63
N PHE A 151 -25.01 -7.89 -11.34
CA PHE A 151 -24.78 -6.96 -10.23
C PHE A 151 -24.43 -5.53 -10.69
N GLY A 152 -24.18 -5.31 -11.98
CA GLY A 152 -23.94 -3.97 -12.55
C GLY A 152 -22.50 -3.49 -12.38
N ASN A 153 -22.08 -3.22 -11.14
CA ASN A 153 -20.73 -2.76 -10.80
C ASN A 153 -20.24 -3.24 -9.42
N LEU A 154 -18.95 -3.04 -9.13
CA LEU A 154 -18.31 -3.57 -7.92
C LEU A 154 -18.87 -2.99 -6.62
N ALA A 155 -19.16 -1.69 -6.58
CA ALA A 155 -19.80 -1.04 -5.43
C ALA A 155 -21.18 -1.66 -5.13
N THR A 156 -21.95 -1.97 -6.17
CA THR A 156 -23.24 -2.64 -6.06
C THR A 156 -23.08 -4.07 -5.55
N LEU A 157 -22.11 -4.82 -6.09
CA LEU A 157 -21.79 -6.16 -5.61
C LEU A 157 -21.38 -6.15 -4.13
N HIS A 158 -20.49 -5.24 -3.73
CA HIS A 158 -20.04 -5.10 -2.35
C HIS A 158 -21.21 -4.84 -1.40
N ARG A 159 -22.05 -3.83 -1.68
CA ARG A 159 -23.25 -3.54 -0.86
C ARG A 159 -24.23 -4.71 -0.85
N TRP A 160 -24.42 -5.38 -1.99
CA TRP A 160 -25.32 -6.55 -2.10
C TRP A 160 -24.86 -7.71 -1.22
N THR A 161 -23.57 -8.03 -1.24
CA THR A 161 -22.95 -9.09 -0.43
C THR A 161 -23.03 -8.72 1.06
N ASN A 162 -22.67 -7.48 1.40
CA ASN A 162 -22.41 -7.07 2.77
C ASN A 162 -23.61 -6.39 3.46
N ARG A 163 -24.80 -6.39 2.85
CA ARG A 163 -26.00 -5.64 3.32
C ARG A 163 -26.48 -5.86 4.76
N ASP A 164 -26.00 -6.88 5.48
CA ASP A 164 -26.54 -7.26 6.80
C ASP A 164 -25.77 -6.60 7.95
N TRP A 165 -24.74 -5.80 7.65
CA TRP A 165 -24.03 -5.04 8.69
C TRP A 165 -24.97 -3.99 9.29
N ALA A 166 -24.95 -3.85 10.62
CA ALA A 166 -25.78 -2.89 11.34
C ALA A 166 -24.95 -1.92 12.18
N TRP A 167 -23.78 -2.37 12.62
CA TRP A 167 -22.94 -1.66 13.58
C TRP A 167 -21.54 -1.43 13.03
N GLU A 168 -20.80 -0.49 13.62
CA GLU A 168 -19.40 -0.26 13.23
C GLU A 168 -18.56 -1.53 13.40
N GLU A 169 -18.83 -2.35 14.42
CA GLU A 169 -18.19 -3.65 14.66
C GLU A 169 -18.36 -4.67 13.53
N ASP A 170 -19.35 -4.46 12.66
CA ASP A 170 -19.56 -5.33 11.50
C ASP A 170 -18.64 -4.99 10.32
N ARG A 171 -17.96 -3.82 10.33
CA ARG A 171 -17.07 -3.44 9.22
C ARG A 171 -15.80 -4.29 9.22
N PHE A 172 -15.16 -4.43 8.07
CA PHE A 172 -14.10 -5.41 7.87
C PHE A 172 -12.84 -5.13 8.66
N CYS A 173 -12.28 -3.91 8.59
CA CYS A 173 -11.12 -3.55 9.41
C CYS A 173 -11.37 -3.72 10.91
N VAL A 174 -12.63 -3.55 11.36
CA VAL A 174 -12.99 -3.74 12.76
C VAL A 174 -12.91 -5.21 13.16
N LYS A 175 -13.48 -6.11 12.35
CA LYS A 175 -13.37 -7.56 12.55
C LYS A 175 -11.92 -8.02 12.52
N THR A 176 -11.11 -7.50 11.58
CA THR A 176 -9.67 -7.75 11.53
C THR A 176 -9.00 -7.34 12.85
N ALA A 177 -9.22 -6.11 13.33
CA ALA A 177 -8.64 -5.61 14.58
C ALA A 177 -9.10 -6.39 15.83
N GLN A 178 -10.38 -6.77 15.90
CA GLN A 178 -10.92 -7.57 16.99
C GLN A 178 -10.32 -8.98 17.00
N SER A 179 -10.24 -9.64 15.84
CA SER A 179 -9.58 -10.95 15.70
C SER A 179 -8.11 -10.89 16.09
N THR A 180 -7.40 -9.82 15.70
CA THR A 180 -6.01 -9.58 16.12
C THR A 180 -5.90 -9.41 17.63
N SER A 181 -6.75 -8.58 18.24
CA SER A 181 -6.71 -8.32 19.68
C SER A 181 -6.98 -9.60 20.47
N ARG A 182 -7.98 -10.39 20.05
CA ARG A 182 -8.28 -11.70 20.65
C ARG A 182 -7.12 -12.68 20.51
N TRP A 183 -6.51 -12.75 19.32
CA TRP A 183 -5.36 -13.63 19.11
C TRP A 183 -4.19 -13.27 20.04
N LEU A 184 -3.93 -11.97 20.22
CA LEU A 184 -2.91 -11.50 21.17
C LEU A 184 -3.26 -11.89 22.61
N GLU A 185 -4.50 -11.71 23.06
CA GLU A 185 -4.92 -12.14 24.40
C GLU A 185 -4.67 -13.63 24.64
N GLU A 186 -4.96 -14.47 23.65
CA GLU A 186 -4.81 -15.93 23.73
C GLU A 186 -3.34 -16.41 23.58
N ASN A 187 -2.43 -15.60 23.00
CA ASN A 187 -1.09 -16.07 22.58
C ASN A 187 0.10 -15.16 22.99
N HIS A 188 -0.13 -14.06 23.71
CA HIS A 188 0.93 -13.08 24.01
C HIS A 188 2.16 -13.65 24.73
N ASP A 189 2.00 -14.73 25.50
CA ASP A 189 3.06 -15.41 26.24
C ASP A 189 3.61 -16.67 25.54
N ALA A 190 3.08 -17.04 24.38
CA ALA A 190 3.50 -18.21 23.60
C ALA A 190 4.76 -17.97 22.73
N GLY A 191 5.38 -16.79 22.85
CA GLY A 191 6.44 -16.31 21.95
C GLY A 191 7.70 -17.20 21.86
N PRO A 192 8.49 -17.07 20.77
CA PRO A 192 8.39 -16.01 19.77
C PRO A 192 7.27 -16.24 18.74
N PHE A 193 6.61 -15.16 18.31
CA PHE A 193 5.61 -15.23 17.24
C PHE A 193 5.79 -14.18 16.13
N LEU A 194 5.32 -14.52 14.93
CA LEU A 194 5.12 -13.62 13.79
C LEU A 194 3.62 -13.50 13.55
N LEU A 195 3.08 -12.31 13.76
CA LEU A 195 1.70 -11.97 13.47
C LEU A 195 1.64 -10.99 12.30
N TRP A 196 1.16 -11.47 11.16
CA TRP A 196 0.85 -10.65 9.99
C TRP A 196 -0.62 -10.27 10.00
N VAL A 197 -0.91 -8.97 10.02
CA VAL A 197 -2.27 -8.44 9.97
C VAL A 197 -2.41 -7.57 8.72
N ASP A 198 -3.24 -8.03 7.78
CA ASP A 198 -3.47 -7.34 6.50
C ASP A 198 -4.90 -6.79 6.47
N PHE A 199 -5.01 -5.48 6.70
CA PHE A 199 -6.25 -4.71 6.57
C PHE A 199 -6.46 -4.36 5.09
N PHE A 200 -7.57 -4.76 4.51
CA PHE A 200 -7.92 -4.35 3.15
C PHE A 200 -8.39 -2.90 3.11
N ASP A 201 -9.09 -2.43 4.15
CA ASP A 201 -9.35 -0.99 4.27
C ASP A 201 -8.00 -0.27 4.43
N ALA A 202 -7.76 0.86 3.76
CA ALA A 202 -8.73 1.75 3.11
C ALA A 202 -8.86 1.57 1.58
N HIS A 203 -8.63 0.37 1.05
CA HIS A 203 -9.00 0.03 -0.32
C HIS A 203 -10.51 0.17 -0.54
N GLU A 204 -10.93 0.52 -1.76
CA GLU A 204 -12.32 0.64 -2.16
C GLU A 204 -13.02 -0.73 -2.36
N PRO A 205 -14.36 -0.82 -2.35
CA PRO A 205 -15.35 0.24 -2.12
C PRO A 205 -15.34 0.78 -0.68
N TRP A 206 -15.29 2.11 -0.53
CA TRP A 206 -15.30 2.80 0.76
C TRP A 206 -16.70 2.86 1.35
N ASP A 207 -16.98 1.97 2.29
CA ASP A 207 -18.27 1.86 2.95
C ASP A 207 -18.10 2.00 4.47
N PRO A 208 -17.63 3.14 5.01
CA PRO A 208 -17.59 3.36 6.44
C PRO A 208 -19.01 3.73 6.96
N PRO A 209 -19.26 3.71 8.28
CA PRO A 209 -20.49 4.29 8.84
C PRO A 209 -20.71 5.74 8.39
N GLU A 210 -21.93 6.09 8.01
CA GLU A 210 -22.27 7.38 7.37
C GLU A 210 -21.88 8.62 8.19
N HIS A 211 -21.93 8.51 9.52
CA HIS A 211 -21.54 9.61 10.41
C HIS A 211 -20.04 9.98 10.27
N LEU A 212 -19.19 9.04 9.82
CA LEU A 212 -17.79 9.31 9.51
C LEU A 212 -17.64 10.02 8.16
N VAL A 213 -18.45 9.67 7.16
CA VAL A 213 -18.48 10.38 5.88
C VAL A 213 -18.93 11.83 6.10
N THR A 214 -20.02 12.02 6.84
CA THR A 214 -20.58 13.34 7.17
C THR A 214 -19.59 14.25 7.92
N ARG A 215 -18.62 13.67 8.65
CA ARG A 215 -17.56 14.42 9.32
C ARG A 215 -16.62 15.12 8.34
N TYR A 216 -16.34 14.49 7.20
CA TYR A 216 -15.41 14.98 6.18
C TYR A 216 -16.10 15.57 4.95
N ASP A 217 -17.42 15.44 4.89
CA ASP A 217 -18.22 16.10 3.89
C ASP A 217 -18.38 17.60 4.22
N SER A 218 -17.59 18.44 3.54
CA SER A 218 -17.44 19.88 3.88
C SER A 218 -18.74 20.65 3.99
N ASP A 219 -19.76 20.27 3.22
CA ASP A 219 -21.03 20.98 3.15
C ASP A 219 -22.17 20.24 3.88
N LYS A 220 -21.91 19.01 4.37
CA LYS A 220 -22.88 18.11 5.06
C LYS A 220 -24.24 18.00 4.38
N ALA A 221 -24.28 18.15 3.07
CA ALA A 221 -25.50 18.33 2.29
C ALA A 221 -25.43 17.59 0.95
N TYR A 222 -24.59 16.56 0.83
CA TYR A 222 -24.63 15.74 -0.37
C TYR A 222 -25.88 14.86 -0.36
N ASP A 223 -26.69 14.96 -1.40
CA ASP A 223 -27.96 14.23 -1.57
C ASP A 223 -27.95 13.26 -2.76
N GLY A 224 -26.80 13.12 -3.43
CA GLY A 224 -26.59 12.20 -4.54
C GLY A 224 -26.23 10.77 -4.11
N PRO A 225 -26.04 9.85 -5.06
CA PRO A 225 -25.57 8.49 -4.79
C PRO A 225 -24.20 8.49 -4.10
N PRO A 226 -23.93 7.62 -3.12
CA PRO A 226 -22.70 7.66 -2.35
C PRO A 226 -21.51 7.23 -3.22
N MET A 227 -20.57 8.15 -3.44
CA MET A 227 -19.40 7.92 -4.30
C MET A 227 -18.38 7.05 -3.57
N ILE A 228 -18.70 5.77 -3.40
CA ILE A 228 -17.89 4.80 -2.63
C ILE A 228 -16.80 4.12 -3.45
N HIS A 229 -16.75 4.35 -4.77
CA HIS A 229 -15.78 3.68 -5.63
C HIS A 229 -15.40 4.58 -6.82
N PRO A 230 -14.08 4.81 -7.06
CA PRO A 230 -13.62 5.68 -8.12
C PRO A 230 -13.77 5.07 -9.52
N ASN A 231 -13.65 5.89 -10.56
CA ASN A 231 -13.80 5.48 -11.96
C ASN A 231 -12.51 4.95 -12.59
N TYR A 232 -11.38 5.05 -11.88
CA TYR A 232 -10.05 4.72 -12.38
C TYR A 232 -9.74 5.51 -13.66
N GLY A 233 -9.93 6.82 -13.58
CA GLY A 233 -9.92 7.68 -14.75
C GLY A 233 -9.97 9.16 -14.40
N PRO A 234 -10.35 10.01 -15.38
CA PRO A 234 -10.36 11.45 -15.19
C PRO A 234 -11.30 11.88 -14.05
N ALA A 235 -10.83 12.76 -13.17
CA ALA A 235 -11.63 13.33 -12.09
C ALA A 235 -12.78 14.21 -12.61
N THR A 236 -12.66 14.73 -13.84
CA THR A 236 -13.74 15.42 -14.57
C THR A 236 -14.96 14.56 -14.87
N ALA A 237 -14.89 13.24 -14.67
CA ALA A 237 -16.09 12.40 -14.71
C ALA A 237 -17.05 12.71 -13.55
N TYR A 238 -16.58 13.34 -12.49
CA TYR A 238 -17.37 13.75 -11.33
C TYR A 238 -17.65 15.26 -11.37
N THR A 239 -18.84 15.64 -10.93
CA THR A 239 -19.08 17.03 -10.51
C THR A 239 -18.18 17.35 -9.31
N LYS A 240 -17.97 18.65 -9.03
CA LYS A 240 -17.23 19.06 -7.83
C LYS A 240 -17.79 18.45 -6.55
N ARG A 241 -19.11 18.30 -6.48
CA ARG A 241 -19.81 17.76 -5.31
C ARG A 241 -19.63 16.24 -5.19
N GLU A 242 -19.78 15.51 -6.29
CA GLU A 242 -19.51 14.06 -6.32
C GLU A 242 -18.05 13.76 -5.96
N LEU A 243 -17.09 14.55 -6.47
CA LEU A 243 -15.67 14.39 -6.14
C LEU A 243 -15.37 14.70 -4.67
N ALA A 244 -16.03 15.70 -4.09
CA ALA A 244 -15.92 15.98 -2.66
C ALA A 244 -16.50 14.84 -1.81
N ASN A 245 -17.63 14.26 -2.24
CA ASN A 245 -18.21 13.10 -1.56
C ASN A 245 -17.32 11.85 -1.68
N LEU A 246 -16.68 11.62 -2.84
CA LEU A 246 -15.69 10.55 -3.06
C LEU A 246 -14.52 10.69 -2.07
N LYS A 247 -13.97 11.90 -1.92
CA LYS A 247 -12.91 12.21 -0.96
C LYS A 247 -13.35 12.01 0.49
N ALA A 248 -14.58 12.39 0.83
CA ALA A 248 -15.12 12.24 2.17
C ALA A 248 -15.29 10.76 2.57
N HIS A 249 -15.70 9.89 1.64
CA HIS A 249 -15.76 8.45 1.86
C HIS A 249 -14.38 7.85 2.12
N TYR A 250 -13.38 8.18 1.29
CA TYR A 250 -12.01 7.72 1.50
C TYR A 250 -11.44 8.21 2.85
N ALA A 251 -11.69 9.47 3.22
CA ALA A 251 -11.28 10.01 4.52
C ALA A 251 -12.00 9.34 5.71
N GLY A 252 -13.28 9.01 5.55
CA GLY A 252 -14.05 8.25 6.52
C GLY A 252 -13.48 6.85 6.74
N GLU A 253 -13.08 6.18 5.66
CA GLU A 253 -12.44 4.86 5.70
C GLU A 253 -11.06 4.92 6.38
N ILE A 254 -10.22 5.90 6.00
CA ILE A 254 -8.91 6.15 6.63
C ILE A 254 -9.06 6.38 8.13
N TYR A 255 -10.05 7.17 8.55
CA TYR A 255 -10.34 7.39 9.97
C TYR A 255 -10.71 6.08 10.68
N LEU A 256 -11.59 5.28 10.07
CA LEU A 256 -12.07 4.02 10.64
C LEU A 256 -10.93 3.01 10.83
N VAL A 257 -10.13 2.77 9.80
CA VAL A 257 -9.00 1.83 9.89
C VAL A 257 -7.95 2.33 10.88
N ASN A 258 -7.62 3.63 10.90
CA ASN A 258 -6.72 4.20 11.90
C ASN A 258 -7.24 4.00 13.34
N LYS A 259 -8.54 4.25 13.58
CA LYS A 259 -9.16 4.06 14.90
C LYS A 259 -8.97 2.62 15.39
N TRP A 260 -9.22 1.64 14.52
CA TRP A 260 -9.18 0.23 14.91
C TRP A 260 -7.78 -0.39 14.91
N ILE A 261 -6.85 0.13 14.13
CA ILE A 261 -5.41 -0.09 14.36
C ILE A 261 -5.02 0.43 15.74
N GLY A 262 -5.56 1.59 16.15
CA GLY A 262 -5.39 2.11 17.51
C GLY A 262 -5.82 1.13 18.59
N THR A 263 -6.94 0.43 18.41
CA THR A 263 -7.38 -0.64 19.33
C THR A 263 -6.36 -1.78 19.42
N VAL A 264 -5.78 -2.20 18.30
CA VAL A 264 -4.72 -3.24 18.29
C VAL A 264 -3.47 -2.73 19.02
N LEU A 265 -3.03 -1.50 18.74
CA LEU A 265 -1.87 -0.89 19.40
C LEU A 265 -2.08 -0.74 20.91
N GLN A 266 -3.29 -0.35 21.32
CA GLN A 266 -3.69 -0.31 22.72
C GLN A 266 -3.62 -1.71 23.34
N LYS A 267 -4.09 -2.75 22.66
CA LYS A 267 -4.00 -4.13 23.14
C LYS A 267 -2.55 -4.58 23.34
N ILE A 268 -1.65 -4.21 22.42
CA ILE A 268 -0.20 -4.48 22.55
C ILE A 268 0.36 -3.79 23.80
N GLU A 269 -0.05 -2.54 24.09
CA GLU A 269 0.34 -1.83 25.32
C GLU A 269 -0.22 -2.52 26.58
N GLU A 270 -1.51 -2.87 26.60
CA GLU A 270 -2.19 -3.52 27.74
C GLU A 270 -1.54 -4.86 28.11
N LEU A 271 -1.06 -5.61 27.11
CA LEU A 271 -0.35 -6.87 27.28
C LEU A 271 1.16 -6.69 27.54
N ASN A 272 1.64 -5.45 27.66
CA ASN A 272 3.05 -5.08 27.86
C ASN A 272 3.99 -5.66 26.78
N LEU A 273 3.52 -5.77 25.55
CA LEU A 273 4.25 -6.44 24.47
C LEU A 273 5.32 -5.56 23.81
N PHE A 274 5.23 -4.22 23.90
CA PHE A 274 6.17 -3.32 23.22
C PHE A 274 7.63 -3.50 23.63
N ASP A 275 7.89 -4.03 24.82
CA ASP A 275 9.25 -4.20 25.34
C ASP A 275 9.97 -5.43 24.77
N ASP A 276 9.25 -6.38 24.16
CA ASP A 276 9.83 -7.56 23.47
C ASP A 276 9.18 -7.82 22.08
N THR A 277 8.54 -6.81 21.48
CA THR A 277 7.86 -6.98 20.18
C THR A 277 8.24 -5.87 19.21
N ILE A 278 8.69 -6.26 18.02
CA ILE A 278 8.78 -5.37 16.88
C ILE A 278 7.37 -5.15 16.36
N VAL A 279 6.92 -3.89 16.28
CA VAL A 279 5.62 -3.53 15.72
C VAL A 279 5.83 -2.64 14.51
N VAL A 280 5.30 -3.05 13.37
CA VAL A 280 5.42 -2.33 12.10
C VAL A 280 4.05 -1.89 11.64
N PHE A 281 3.93 -0.65 11.17
CA PHE A 281 2.80 -0.18 10.37
C PHE A 281 3.31 0.28 9.00
N THR A 282 2.66 -0.19 7.92
CA THR A 282 2.94 0.27 6.55
C THR A 282 1.68 0.23 5.68
N SER A 283 1.79 0.80 4.49
CA SER A 283 0.88 0.52 3.38
C SER A 283 1.62 -0.12 2.21
N ASP A 284 0.89 -0.49 1.17
CA ASP A 284 1.40 -1.06 -0.07
C ASP A 284 1.44 -0.07 -1.23
N HIS A 285 0.42 0.79 -1.31
CA HIS A 285 0.32 1.90 -2.23
C HIS A 285 -0.69 2.94 -1.72
N GLY A 286 -0.84 4.06 -2.41
CA GLY A 286 -1.89 5.05 -2.14
C GLY A 286 -2.98 5.08 -3.22
N MET A 287 -3.64 6.24 -3.40
CA MET A 287 -4.78 6.41 -4.30
C MET A 287 -4.87 7.84 -4.84
N PHE A 288 -5.29 8.03 -6.09
CA PHE A 288 -5.76 9.35 -6.53
C PHE A 288 -7.22 9.58 -6.13
N VAL A 289 -7.52 10.76 -5.60
CA VAL A 289 -8.89 11.19 -5.32
C VAL A 289 -9.20 12.57 -5.92
N GLY A 290 -8.45 12.96 -6.95
CA GLY A 290 -8.66 14.17 -7.76
C GLY A 290 -7.36 14.80 -8.25
N GLU A 291 -6.23 14.44 -7.64
CA GLU A 291 -4.89 14.90 -8.03
C GLU A 291 -4.59 14.54 -9.48
N HIS A 292 -3.87 15.42 -10.17
CA HIS A 292 -3.56 15.29 -11.60
C HIS A 292 -4.78 15.01 -12.50
N ASN A 293 -5.98 15.46 -12.09
CA ASN A 293 -7.25 15.12 -12.74
C ASN A 293 -7.49 13.60 -12.80
N ARG A 294 -7.14 12.84 -11.75
CA ARG A 294 -7.32 11.39 -11.68
C ARG A 294 -8.09 10.98 -10.43
N THR A 295 -8.84 9.88 -10.53
CA THR A 295 -9.32 9.13 -9.37
C THR A 295 -9.03 7.64 -9.57
N GLY A 296 -8.86 6.89 -8.49
CA GLY A 296 -8.46 5.49 -8.55
C GLY A 296 -6.94 5.33 -8.63
N LYS A 297 -6.49 4.21 -9.18
CA LYS A 297 -5.07 3.87 -9.30
C LYS A 297 -4.72 3.47 -10.74
N SER A 298 -3.44 3.22 -11.02
CA SER A 298 -3.04 2.77 -12.36
C SER A 298 -3.73 1.44 -12.68
N ASN A 299 -4.36 1.34 -13.85
CA ASN A 299 -4.82 0.05 -14.34
C ASN A 299 -3.61 -0.82 -14.68
N ILE A 300 -3.75 -2.12 -14.46
CA ILE A 300 -2.68 -3.11 -14.64
C ILE A 300 -3.10 -4.22 -15.61
N HIS A 301 -4.27 -4.10 -16.22
CA HIS A 301 -4.86 -5.09 -17.10
C HIS A 301 -4.57 -4.71 -18.56
N ASP A 302 -4.08 -5.65 -19.35
CA ASP A 302 -3.60 -5.41 -20.72
C ASP A 302 -4.69 -4.86 -21.66
N GLY A 303 -5.97 -5.14 -21.37
CA GLY A 303 -7.11 -4.60 -22.11
C GLY A 303 -7.65 -3.25 -21.62
N ASP A 304 -7.00 -2.60 -20.66
CA ASP A 304 -7.37 -1.25 -20.19
C ASP A 304 -6.21 -0.28 -20.42
N GLU A 305 -6.32 0.53 -21.48
CA GLU A 305 -5.28 1.49 -21.90
C GLU A 305 -5.07 2.64 -20.90
N ARG A 306 -5.90 2.75 -19.85
CA ARG A 306 -5.81 3.79 -18.81
C ARG A 306 -4.73 3.45 -17.77
N ILE A 307 -3.49 3.36 -18.22
CA ILE A 307 -2.32 3.20 -17.35
C ILE A 307 -1.89 4.59 -16.87
N TRP A 308 -1.76 4.77 -15.56
CA TRP A 308 -1.45 6.06 -14.96
C TRP A 308 -0.06 6.06 -14.34
N PRO A 309 0.69 7.17 -14.42
CA PRO A 309 2.00 7.25 -13.77
C PRO A 309 1.87 7.10 -12.25
N LEU A 310 2.86 6.45 -11.63
CA LEU A 310 2.92 6.27 -10.18
C LEU A 310 3.50 7.53 -9.51
N TYR A 311 2.71 8.61 -9.46
CA TYR A 311 3.02 9.81 -8.69
C TYR A 311 3.13 9.50 -7.17
N GLY A 312 3.55 10.48 -6.38
CA GLY A 312 3.71 10.37 -4.93
C GLY A 312 2.46 9.89 -4.22
N GLU A 313 1.27 10.28 -4.68
CA GLU A 313 -0.02 9.84 -4.13
C GLU A 313 -0.26 8.33 -4.24
N LEU A 314 0.42 7.64 -5.16
CA LEU A 314 0.40 6.18 -5.25
C LEU A 314 1.64 5.55 -4.62
N SER A 315 2.82 6.15 -4.83
CA SER A 315 4.11 5.49 -4.56
C SER A 315 4.74 5.82 -3.21
N HIS A 316 4.43 6.97 -2.61
CA HIS A 316 4.94 7.37 -1.29
C HIS A 316 3.99 6.84 -0.22
N ILE A 317 4.47 5.85 0.54
CA ILE A 317 3.66 5.10 1.51
C ILE A 317 4.21 5.29 2.93
N PRO A 318 3.37 5.21 3.97
CA PRO A 318 3.84 5.27 5.35
C PRO A 318 4.66 4.03 5.71
N LEU A 319 5.70 4.22 6.52
CA LEU A 319 6.36 3.16 7.28
C LEU A 319 6.74 3.69 8.66
N MET A 320 6.32 2.96 9.69
CA MET A 320 6.66 3.22 11.09
C MET A 320 7.04 1.91 11.78
N MET A 321 8.15 1.91 12.53
CA MET A 321 8.63 0.73 13.24
C MET A 321 8.94 1.05 14.70
N SER A 322 8.20 0.44 15.63
CA SER A 322 8.56 0.37 17.05
C SER A 322 9.43 -0.87 17.26
N VAL A 323 10.62 -0.69 17.82
CA VAL A 323 11.61 -1.76 18.00
C VAL A 323 12.12 -1.71 19.45
N PRO A 324 12.12 -2.85 20.18
CA PRO A 324 12.68 -2.91 21.52
C PRO A 324 14.11 -2.35 21.58
N GLY A 325 14.38 -1.49 22.58
CA GLY A 325 15.68 -0.85 22.75
C GLY A 325 15.98 0.32 21.79
N VAL A 326 15.12 0.59 20.80
CA VAL A 326 15.24 1.76 19.93
C VAL A 326 14.34 2.88 20.46
N LYS A 327 14.94 4.04 20.72
CA LYS A 327 14.18 5.24 21.12
C LYS A 327 13.23 5.68 19.99
N GLY A 328 11.93 5.72 20.29
CA GLY A 328 10.87 6.24 19.42
C GLY A 328 10.87 7.76 19.22
N GLY A 329 9.92 8.24 18.41
CA GLY A 329 9.76 9.66 18.08
C GLY A 329 10.83 10.17 17.11
N LYS A 330 11.59 9.25 16.51
CA LYS A 330 12.62 9.58 15.52
C LYS A 330 12.04 9.54 14.12
N ARG A 331 12.61 10.35 13.24
CA ARG A 331 12.30 10.35 11.81
C ARG A 331 13.57 10.23 11.00
N THR A 332 13.51 9.50 9.89
CA THR A 332 14.61 9.41 8.92
C THR A 332 14.16 9.88 7.55
N GLY A 333 14.97 10.74 6.93
CA GLY A 333 14.80 11.21 5.56
C GLY A 333 15.60 10.41 4.53
N GLU A 334 16.09 9.21 4.89
CA GLU A 334 16.73 8.30 3.95
C GLU A 334 15.70 7.58 3.09
N LEU A 335 16.08 7.27 1.84
CA LEU A 335 15.23 6.51 0.92
C LEU A 335 15.14 5.07 1.41
N THR A 336 13.93 4.52 1.47
CA THR A 336 13.66 3.13 1.84
C THR A 336 12.53 2.58 0.98
N GLN A 337 12.42 1.26 0.85
CA GLN A 337 11.36 0.63 0.05
C GLN A 337 10.81 -0.65 0.67
N SER A 338 9.65 -1.12 0.21
CA SER A 338 8.96 -2.31 0.75
C SER A 338 9.86 -3.55 0.83
N VAL A 339 10.75 -3.75 -0.14
CA VAL A 339 11.73 -4.86 -0.15
C VAL A 339 12.70 -4.85 1.05
N ASP A 340 12.84 -3.72 1.73
CA ASP A 340 13.71 -3.54 2.89
C ASP A 340 13.11 -4.15 4.18
N LEU A 341 11.80 -4.46 4.22
CA LEU A 341 11.14 -4.95 5.43
C LEU A 341 11.69 -6.30 5.89
N LEU A 342 11.67 -7.32 5.02
CA LEU A 342 12.15 -8.66 5.36
C LEU A 342 13.59 -8.67 5.90
N PRO A 343 14.62 -8.14 5.20
CA PRO A 343 15.98 -8.16 5.72
C PRO A 343 16.13 -7.34 7.02
N THR A 344 15.26 -6.37 7.27
CA THR A 344 15.21 -5.65 8.55
C THR A 344 14.73 -6.55 9.68
N LEU A 345 13.60 -7.24 9.48
CA LEU A 345 13.04 -8.13 10.49
C LEU A 345 14.01 -9.26 10.82
N LEU A 346 14.60 -9.91 9.80
CA LEU A 346 15.61 -10.95 9.98
C LEU A 346 16.83 -10.45 10.77
N ALA A 347 17.32 -9.24 10.47
CA ALA A 347 18.45 -8.66 11.17
C ALA A 347 18.13 -8.33 12.64
N LEU A 348 16.94 -7.82 12.92
CA LEU A 348 16.52 -7.49 14.29
C LEU A 348 16.33 -8.76 15.13
N THR A 349 15.73 -9.81 14.56
CA THR A 349 15.40 -11.05 15.27
C THR A 349 16.56 -12.04 15.34
N GLY A 350 17.64 -11.81 14.58
CA GLY A 350 18.73 -12.78 14.43
C GLY A 350 18.34 -14.01 13.61
N THR A 351 17.22 -13.96 12.89
CA THR A 351 16.73 -15.07 12.06
C THR A 351 17.55 -15.17 10.77
N LYS A 352 17.94 -16.39 10.39
CA LYS A 352 18.64 -16.63 9.12
C LYS A 352 17.69 -16.45 7.94
N THR A 353 18.21 -16.14 6.76
CA THR A 353 17.37 -15.90 5.57
C THR A 353 16.65 -17.14 5.04
N GLY A 354 16.96 -18.34 5.51
CA GLY A 354 16.33 -19.59 5.05
C GLY A 354 16.54 -19.84 3.54
N GLY A 355 17.66 -19.36 2.98
CA GLY A 355 17.94 -19.44 1.55
C GLY A 355 17.36 -18.30 0.71
N LEU A 356 16.62 -17.37 1.32
CA LEU A 356 16.25 -16.12 0.66
C LEU A 356 17.48 -15.27 0.37
N ASP A 357 17.46 -14.66 -0.82
CA ASP A 357 18.40 -13.65 -1.27
C ASP A 357 17.64 -12.34 -1.51
N PRO A 358 17.39 -11.54 -0.46
CA PRO A 358 16.62 -10.31 -0.59
C PRO A 358 17.41 -9.25 -1.39
N HIS A 359 16.72 -8.55 -2.28
CA HIS A 359 17.24 -7.35 -2.96
C HIS A 359 17.25 -6.13 -2.03
N GLY A 360 16.43 -6.14 -0.97
CA GLY A 360 16.37 -5.06 0.01
C GLY A 360 17.56 -4.98 0.95
N HIS A 361 17.61 -3.90 1.72
CA HIS A 361 18.64 -3.64 2.72
C HIS A 361 17.99 -3.50 4.10
N SER A 362 18.64 -4.05 5.14
CA SER A 362 18.18 -3.87 6.51
C SER A 362 18.17 -2.38 6.90
N LEU A 363 17.04 -1.92 7.43
CA LEU A 363 16.80 -0.55 7.89
C LEU A 363 17.40 -0.27 9.28
N VAL A 364 17.97 -1.28 9.95
CA VAL A 364 18.57 -1.14 11.29
C VAL A 364 19.55 0.04 11.41
N PRO A 365 20.44 0.31 10.43
CA PRO A 365 21.35 1.47 10.50
C PRO A 365 20.63 2.82 10.55
N LEU A 366 19.38 2.89 10.08
CA LEU A 366 18.57 4.11 10.05
C LEU A 366 17.83 4.38 11.37
N MET A 367 17.76 3.38 12.26
CA MET A 367 17.06 3.48 13.55
C MET A 367 17.91 4.20 14.62
N GLY A 368 19.19 4.50 14.32
CA GLY A 368 20.08 5.21 15.24
C GLY A 368 21.46 5.62 14.71
N GLN A 369 21.52 6.72 13.93
CA GLN A 369 22.43 7.86 14.14
C GLN A 369 21.67 9.16 13.79
N SER A 370 22.00 10.27 14.46
CA SER A 370 21.31 11.58 14.50
C SER A 370 20.60 12.03 13.20
N ALA A 371 19.41 12.66 13.37
CA ALA A 371 18.49 13.18 12.35
C ALA A 371 19.03 14.27 11.39
N SER A 372 20.35 14.42 11.28
CA SER A 372 20.99 15.40 10.38
C SER A 372 22.24 14.88 9.66
N GLY A 373 22.62 13.60 9.82
CA GLY A 373 23.70 12.99 9.05
C GLY A 373 23.15 11.82 8.26
N SER A 374 23.42 11.76 6.95
CA SER A 374 23.19 10.54 6.17
C SER A 374 23.73 9.35 6.96
N ALA A 375 22.92 8.32 7.22
CA ALA A 375 23.38 7.12 7.89
C ALA A 375 24.63 6.63 7.14
N LYS A 376 25.79 6.76 7.78
CA LYS A 376 27.09 6.63 7.10
C LYS A 376 27.18 5.23 6.51
N GLY A 377 27.11 5.12 5.18
CA GLY A 377 27.12 3.83 4.47
C GLY A 377 25.76 3.30 4.01
N TRP A 378 24.65 4.04 4.16
CA TRP A 378 23.36 3.65 3.57
C TRP A 378 23.47 3.55 2.03
N PRO A 379 23.18 2.39 1.41
CA PRO A 379 23.48 2.17 0.00
C PRO A 379 22.43 2.75 -0.96
N ARG A 380 21.19 2.95 -0.50
CA ARG A 380 20.06 3.31 -1.38
C ARG A 380 20.10 4.79 -1.77
N LYS A 381 20.49 5.05 -3.02
CA LYS A 381 20.51 6.39 -3.63
C LYS A 381 19.22 6.74 -4.38
N TYR A 382 18.46 5.73 -4.80
CA TYR A 382 17.23 5.85 -5.56
C TYR A 382 16.19 4.86 -5.01
N ALA A 383 14.92 5.24 -5.07
CA ALA A 383 13.79 4.35 -4.96
C ALA A 383 13.22 4.08 -6.36
N PHE A 384 12.86 2.82 -6.63
CA PHE A 384 12.31 2.37 -7.90
C PHE A 384 10.92 1.77 -7.69
N SER A 385 9.90 2.39 -8.27
CA SER A 385 8.50 2.00 -8.12
C SER A 385 7.87 1.74 -9.48
N SER A 386 7.20 0.62 -9.69
CA SER A 386 6.55 0.36 -10.99
C SER A 386 5.42 -0.65 -10.89
N THR A 387 4.47 -0.56 -11.83
CA THR A 387 3.72 -1.73 -12.30
C THR A 387 4.69 -2.74 -12.92
N PHE A 388 4.21 -3.92 -13.31
CA PHE A 388 4.99 -4.76 -14.22
C PHE A 388 5.43 -3.93 -15.44
N LEU A 389 6.69 -4.05 -15.84
CA LEU A 389 7.30 -3.21 -16.88
C LEU A 389 6.57 -3.27 -18.23
N ARG A 390 5.80 -4.35 -18.48
CA ARG A 390 4.98 -4.50 -19.69
C ARG A 390 3.64 -3.75 -19.61
N ASN A 391 3.20 -3.36 -18.42
CA ASN A 391 1.86 -2.83 -18.14
C ASN A 391 1.91 -1.36 -17.67
N GLY A 392 3.06 -0.71 -17.79
CA GLY A 392 3.30 0.66 -17.36
C GLY A 392 4.78 0.91 -17.11
N GLY A 393 5.14 2.16 -16.82
CA GLY A 393 6.55 2.52 -16.69
C GLY A 393 7.00 2.84 -15.27
N PRO A 394 8.30 2.62 -15.00
CA PRO A 394 8.89 2.83 -13.70
C PRO A 394 9.02 4.32 -13.34
N THR A 395 8.86 4.56 -12.04
CA THR A 395 9.16 5.81 -11.36
C THR A 395 10.46 5.65 -10.59
N VAL A 396 11.35 6.62 -10.74
CA VAL A 396 12.64 6.69 -10.07
C VAL A 396 12.63 7.93 -9.21
N THR A 397 12.88 7.79 -7.92
CA THR A 397 12.91 8.93 -6.99
C THR A 397 14.24 8.95 -6.25
N ASP A 398 14.91 10.11 -6.23
CA ASP A 398 15.96 10.39 -5.25
C ASP A 398 15.42 11.32 -4.14
N LYS A 399 16.28 11.97 -3.35
CA LYS A 399 15.80 12.88 -2.29
C LYS A 399 15.24 14.22 -2.79
N ARG A 400 15.44 14.56 -4.06
CA ARG A 400 15.03 15.84 -4.65
C ARG A 400 14.22 15.65 -5.92
N TRP A 401 14.54 14.67 -6.75
CA TRP A 401 13.96 14.53 -8.07
C TRP A 401 13.17 13.25 -8.19
N THR A 402 12.07 13.31 -8.95
CA THR A 402 11.31 12.14 -9.38
C THR A 402 11.23 12.14 -10.91
N TYR A 403 11.72 11.06 -11.51
CA TYR A 403 11.69 10.80 -12.94
C TYR A 403 10.68 9.68 -13.20
N LEU A 404 9.71 9.92 -14.08
CA LEU A 404 8.74 8.93 -14.49
C LEU A 404 9.10 8.55 -15.91
N ALA A 405 9.47 7.28 -16.13
CA ALA A 405 9.79 6.81 -17.47
C ALA A 405 8.55 6.77 -18.39
N TYR A 406 7.38 6.64 -17.78
CA TYR A 406 6.07 6.67 -18.44
C TYR A 406 5.18 7.66 -17.70
N GLY A 407 5.10 8.88 -18.23
CA GLY A 407 4.26 9.96 -17.73
C GLY A 407 2.94 10.08 -18.48
N GLU A 408 2.32 11.26 -18.40
CA GLU A 408 1.05 11.55 -19.06
C GLU A 408 1.14 11.49 -20.59
N LYS A 409 -0.02 11.43 -21.25
CA LYS A 409 -0.17 11.55 -22.71
C LYS A 409 0.53 10.45 -23.51
N GLY A 410 0.24 9.19 -23.15
CA GLY A 410 0.70 8.03 -23.92
C GLY A 410 2.13 7.60 -23.60
N GLY A 411 2.61 7.89 -22.38
CA GLY A 411 3.88 7.34 -21.87
C GLY A 411 5.10 8.22 -22.06
N LYS A 412 4.94 9.53 -22.30
CA LYS A 412 6.11 10.42 -22.40
C LYS A 412 6.75 10.59 -21.02
N PRO A 413 8.08 10.59 -20.92
CA PRO A 413 8.74 10.69 -19.63
C PRO A 413 8.63 12.10 -19.03
N GLU A 414 8.67 12.15 -17.71
CA GLU A 414 8.48 13.36 -16.92
C GLU A 414 9.56 13.47 -15.85
N LEU A 415 9.84 14.71 -15.43
CA LEU A 415 10.75 14.99 -14.34
C LEU A 415 10.17 16.07 -13.44
N TYR A 416 10.25 15.87 -12.13
CA TYR A 416 9.76 16.79 -11.10
C TYR A 416 10.84 17.07 -10.06
N ASP A 417 10.93 18.33 -9.59
CA ASP A 417 11.75 18.74 -8.43
C ASP A 417 10.87 18.74 -7.19
N LEU A 418 10.91 17.66 -6.40
CA LEU A 418 10.11 17.49 -5.18
C LEU A 418 10.37 18.58 -4.13
N LYS A 419 11.50 19.30 -4.20
CA LYS A 419 11.74 20.42 -3.28
C LYS A 419 10.90 21.65 -3.65
N ALA A 420 10.76 21.92 -4.94
CA ALA A 420 10.02 23.09 -5.44
C ALA A 420 8.54 22.77 -5.75
N ASP A 421 8.26 21.51 -6.08
CA ASP A 421 6.98 20.99 -6.55
C ASP A 421 6.73 19.60 -5.95
N PRO A 422 6.47 19.50 -4.63
CA PRO A 422 6.22 18.22 -3.97
C PRO A 422 4.97 17.49 -4.47
N GLN A 423 4.03 18.21 -5.10
CA GLN A 423 2.80 17.67 -5.69
C GLN A 423 2.96 17.30 -7.17
N GLN A 424 4.18 17.38 -7.72
CA GLN A 424 4.51 16.94 -9.08
C GLN A 424 3.58 17.54 -10.16
N LYS A 425 3.24 18.82 -10.05
CA LYS A 425 2.33 19.52 -10.98
C LYS A 425 3.02 20.11 -12.21
N LYS A 426 4.34 20.31 -12.15
CA LYS A 426 5.12 20.99 -13.19
C LYS A 426 6.24 20.08 -13.71
N ASN A 427 5.97 19.43 -14.84
CA ASN A 427 7.00 18.68 -15.56
C ASN A 427 8.10 19.62 -16.05
N ILE A 428 9.33 19.36 -15.60
CA ILE A 428 10.52 20.17 -15.90
C ILE A 428 11.60 19.41 -16.69
N ILE A 429 11.24 18.31 -17.35
CA ILE A 429 12.20 17.46 -18.08
C ILE A 429 12.99 18.21 -19.16
N ARG A 430 12.38 19.22 -19.79
CA ARG A 430 13.01 20.08 -20.81
C ARG A 430 14.01 21.07 -20.21
N GLN A 431 13.80 21.50 -18.97
CA GLN A 431 14.68 22.43 -18.28
C GLN A 431 15.87 21.71 -17.65
N GLU A 432 15.70 20.45 -17.23
CA GLU A 432 16.73 19.66 -16.54
C GLU A 432 17.05 18.31 -17.23
N PRO A 433 17.40 18.31 -18.53
CA PRO A 433 17.59 17.07 -19.29
C PRO A 433 18.76 16.21 -18.78
N LYS A 434 19.79 16.84 -18.19
CA LYS A 434 20.92 16.12 -17.57
C LYS A 434 20.50 15.32 -16.35
N VAL A 435 19.54 15.84 -15.57
CA VAL A 435 18.99 15.13 -14.40
C VAL A 435 18.16 13.94 -14.86
N ALA A 436 17.28 14.14 -15.85
CA ALA A 436 16.49 13.05 -16.43
C ALA A 436 17.37 11.92 -16.95
N ALA A 437 18.42 12.24 -17.73
CA ALA A 437 19.36 11.26 -18.25
C ALA A 437 20.12 10.50 -17.14
N ARG A 438 20.46 11.17 -16.03
CA ARG A 438 21.09 10.52 -14.85
C ARG A 438 20.13 9.53 -14.20
N MET A 439 18.88 9.90 -13.99
CA MET A 439 17.89 9.05 -13.31
C MET A 439 17.50 7.85 -14.16
N HIS A 440 17.36 8.02 -15.47
CA HIS A 440 17.16 6.89 -16.36
C HIS A 440 18.36 5.95 -16.39
N ARG A 441 19.61 6.46 -16.44
CA ARG A 441 20.79 5.58 -16.33
C ARG A 441 20.79 4.78 -15.03
N ALA A 442 20.34 5.39 -13.92
CA ALA A 442 20.20 4.69 -12.65
C ALA A 442 19.14 3.58 -12.73
N LEU A 443 18.02 3.82 -13.40
CA LEU A 443 16.99 2.80 -13.66
C LEU A 443 17.52 1.65 -14.52
N THR A 444 18.17 1.95 -15.65
CA THR A 444 18.74 0.91 -16.52
C THR A 444 19.78 0.08 -15.78
N ALA A 445 20.65 0.73 -14.98
CA ALA A 445 21.63 0.03 -14.16
C ALA A 445 20.95 -0.88 -13.13
N PHE A 446 19.97 -0.36 -12.39
CA PHE A 446 19.19 -1.13 -11.42
C PHE A 446 18.55 -2.37 -12.06
N LEU A 447 17.88 -2.22 -13.20
CA LEU A 447 17.20 -3.33 -13.87
C LEU A 447 18.20 -4.42 -14.30
N LYS A 448 19.38 -4.03 -14.76
CA LYS A 448 20.47 -4.98 -15.07
C LYS A 448 21.00 -5.66 -13.81
N ASP A 449 21.23 -4.90 -12.74
CA ASP A 449 21.78 -5.40 -11.48
C ASP A 449 20.88 -6.43 -10.81
N VAL A 450 19.55 -6.26 -10.89
CA VAL A 450 18.59 -7.25 -10.36
C VAL A 450 18.35 -8.44 -11.31
N GLY A 451 18.98 -8.46 -12.49
CA GLY A 451 18.84 -9.55 -13.45
C GLY A 451 17.51 -9.55 -14.20
N THR A 452 16.94 -8.36 -14.46
CA THR A 452 15.72 -8.21 -15.26
C THR A 452 15.93 -8.80 -16.66
N PRO A 453 15.00 -9.59 -17.21
CA PRO A 453 15.08 -10.04 -18.60
C PRO A 453 15.18 -8.85 -19.58
N GLU A 454 16.07 -8.95 -20.57
CA GLU A 454 16.36 -7.86 -21.52
C GLU A 454 15.09 -7.36 -22.22
N GLU A 455 14.24 -8.30 -22.64
CA GLU A 455 12.97 -8.02 -23.29
C GLU A 455 11.98 -7.21 -22.42
N ASN A 456 12.15 -7.21 -21.09
CA ASN A 456 11.27 -6.46 -20.19
C ASN A 456 11.71 -5.00 -20.03
N TYR A 457 13.01 -4.71 -20.05
CA TYR A 457 13.50 -3.35 -19.83
C TYR A 457 13.86 -2.58 -21.11
N GLU A 458 13.99 -3.25 -22.25
CA GLU A 458 14.07 -2.59 -23.57
C GLU A 458 12.83 -1.74 -23.89
N LEU A 459 11.67 -2.10 -23.31
CA LEU A 459 10.40 -1.36 -23.44
C LEU A 459 10.47 0.08 -22.93
N ILE A 460 11.44 0.39 -22.06
CA ILE A 460 11.56 1.71 -21.42
C ILE A 460 12.10 2.76 -22.42
N GLY A 461 12.73 2.33 -23.51
CA GLY A 461 13.28 3.21 -24.56
C GLY A 461 14.40 4.15 -24.06
N PRO A 462 15.09 4.90 -24.94
CA PRO A 462 16.14 5.83 -24.54
C PRO A 462 15.60 7.15 -23.97
N VAL A 463 16.33 7.78 -23.04
CA VAL A 463 16.11 9.20 -22.73
C VAL A 463 16.48 10.06 -23.92
N GLY A 464 15.61 10.99 -24.28
CA GLY A 464 15.90 11.97 -25.33
C GLY A 464 15.53 11.52 -26.74
N GLY A 465 14.72 10.47 -26.93
CA GLY A 465 14.22 10.06 -28.25
C GLY A 465 13.52 11.19 -29.03
N PRO A 466 13.18 11.01 -30.32
CA PRO A 466 12.68 12.09 -31.19
C PRO A 466 11.49 12.89 -30.62
N ASP A 467 10.74 12.31 -29.68
CA ASP A 467 9.62 12.93 -28.96
C ASP A 467 9.98 13.91 -27.82
N TYR A 468 11.27 14.17 -27.56
CA TYR A 468 11.74 15.13 -26.56
C TYR A 468 11.82 16.58 -27.04
N THR A 469 11.65 16.82 -28.35
CA THR A 469 11.71 18.16 -28.96
C THR A 469 10.42 18.97 -28.82
#